data_AF-A0A1V6IXK2-F1
#
_entry.id   AF-A0A1V6IXK2-F1
#
_cell.length_a   1.000
_cell.length_b   1.000
_cell.length_c   1.000
_cell.angle_alpha   90.00
_cell.angle_beta   90.00
_cell.angle_gamma   90.00
#
_symmetry.space_group_name_H-M   'P 1'
#
loop_
_entity.id
_entity.type
_entity.pdbx_description
1 polymer ?
#
loop_
_entity_poly.entity_id
_entity_poly.type
_entity_poly.pdbx_seq_one_letter_code
_entity_poly.pdbx_strand_id
1 'polypeptide(L)'
;MSDYEVTLFFYNPNIWPQEEWSKRLAVVEKLAGIYNLPLIIDDSGVEDWLIMASPLSQEPEQGRRCQLCYEWRLRQTATRADQEGYAYFATSLTVSPYKDREAINQAGQLVAKAVKANYVLTNFQENNGYRHSIELSRQYGLYRQKYCGCKFSLSY
;
A
#
# COMPACT_ATOMS: atom_id res chain seq x y z
N MET A 1 20.59 2.58 9.64
CA MET A 1 19.34 3.06 9.02
C MET A 1 19.40 4.58 9.02
N SER A 2 20.20 5.15 8.12
CA SER A 2 20.65 6.55 8.15
C SER A 2 20.55 7.26 6.80
N ASP A 3 20.01 6.61 5.75
CA ASP A 3 20.28 7.06 4.38
C ASP A 3 19.06 7.67 3.67
N TYR A 4 17.90 7.71 4.33
CA TYR A 4 16.67 8.27 3.76
C TYR A 4 15.85 9.05 4.80
N GLU A 5 15.39 10.22 4.42
CA GLU A 5 14.27 10.91 5.07
C GLU A 5 12.96 10.35 4.51
N VAL A 6 12.06 9.91 5.38
CA VAL A 6 10.89 9.12 4.99
C VAL A 6 9.60 9.87 5.34
N THR A 7 8.73 10.04 4.34
CA THR A 7 7.33 10.44 4.52
C THR A 7 6.41 9.25 4.26
N LEU A 8 5.42 9.05 5.12
CA LEU A 8 4.38 8.05 4.93
C LEU A 8 3.27 8.63 4.04
N PHE A 9 2.79 7.83 3.08
CA PHE A 9 1.65 8.17 2.24
C PHE A 9 0.56 7.10 2.37
N PHE A 10 -0.60 7.49 2.91
CA PHE A 10 -1.75 6.63 3.06
C PHE A 10 -2.77 6.92 1.96
N TYR A 11 -2.66 6.15 0.86
CA TYR A 11 -3.63 6.14 -0.24
C TYR A 11 -4.08 4.72 -0.55
N ASN A 12 -5.36 4.44 -0.32
CA ASN A 12 -5.89 3.09 -0.34
C ASN A 12 -7.40 3.07 -0.63
N PRO A 13 -7.81 3.49 -1.85
CA PRO A 13 -9.21 3.70 -2.22
C PRO A 13 -10.04 2.39 -2.24
N ASN A 14 -9.35 1.24 -2.19
CA ASN A 14 -10.01 -0.06 -2.20
C ASN A 14 -10.47 -0.51 -0.81
N ILE A 15 -10.09 0.15 0.29
CA ILE A 15 -10.44 -0.33 1.63
C ILE A 15 -11.94 -0.15 1.87
N TRP A 16 -12.59 -1.25 2.24
CA TRP A 16 -14.00 -1.34 2.54
C TRP A 16 -14.23 -2.37 3.65
N PRO A 17 -15.16 -2.13 4.59
CA PRO A 17 -15.98 -0.93 4.73
C PRO A 17 -15.22 0.22 5.42
N GLN A 18 -15.89 1.36 5.64
CA GLN A 18 -15.28 2.58 6.21
C GLN A 18 -14.62 2.34 7.58
N GLU A 19 -15.16 1.39 8.36
CA GLU A 19 -14.59 1.01 9.65
C GLU A 19 -13.22 0.36 9.50
N GLU A 20 -13.00 -0.43 8.44
CA GLU A 20 -11.69 -1.01 8.13
C GLU A 20 -10.70 0.07 7.69
N TRP A 21 -11.16 1.07 6.93
CA TRP A 21 -10.34 2.20 6.54
C TRP A 21 -9.86 2.97 7.77
N SER A 22 -10.78 3.27 8.69
CA SER A 22 -10.50 4.01 9.93
C SER A 22 -9.50 3.25 10.83
N LYS A 23 -9.66 1.92 10.96
CA LYS A 23 -8.71 1.09 11.71
C LYS A 23 -7.32 1.09 11.10
N ARG A 24 -7.21 1.04 9.76
CA ARG A 24 -5.93 1.04 9.07
C ARG A 24 -5.26 2.40 9.13
N LEU A 25 -6.02 3.49 9.01
CA LEU A 25 -5.49 4.85 9.19
C LEU A 25 -4.91 5.01 10.60
N ALA A 26 -5.65 4.63 11.64
CA ALA A 26 -5.21 4.74 13.03
C ALA A 26 -3.88 4.00 13.30
N VAL A 27 -3.64 2.87 12.61
CA VAL A 27 -2.35 2.16 12.69
C VAL A 27 -1.23 2.99 12.07
N VAL A 28 -1.46 3.58 10.90
CA VAL A 28 -0.45 4.39 10.20
C VAL A 28 -0.15 5.68 10.96
N GLU A 29 -1.17 6.35 11.50
CA GLU A 29 -1.00 7.53 12.38
C GLU A 29 -0.18 7.19 13.63
N LYS A 30 -0.49 6.05 14.27
CA LYS A 30 0.28 5.60 15.43
C LYS A 30 1.74 5.32 15.09
N LEU A 31 2.01 4.69 13.95
CA LEU A 31 3.37 4.45 13.47
C LEU A 31 4.09 5.76 13.13
N ALA A 32 3.42 6.70 12.48
CA ALA A 32 3.95 8.03 12.19
C ALA A 32 4.39 8.73 13.49
N GLY A 33 3.57 8.67 14.54
CA GLY A 33 3.89 9.23 15.85
C GLY A 33 5.06 8.52 16.54
N ILE A 34 5.11 7.18 16.53
CA ILE A 34 6.19 6.39 17.16
C ILE A 34 7.55 6.70 16.53
N TYR A 35 7.60 6.81 15.20
CA TYR A 35 8.83 7.03 14.46
C TYR A 35 9.10 8.51 14.13
N ASN A 36 8.23 9.42 14.57
CA ASN A 36 8.29 10.85 14.27
C ASN A 36 8.42 11.14 12.76
N LEU A 37 7.56 10.50 11.96
CA LEU A 37 7.54 10.62 10.50
C LEU A 37 6.37 11.50 10.04
N PRO A 38 6.56 12.33 9.00
CA PRO A 38 5.45 12.98 8.32
C PRO A 38 4.48 11.94 7.73
N LEU A 39 3.19 12.26 7.75
CA LEU A 39 2.13 11.43 7.19
C LEU A 39 1.22 12.28 6.30
N ILE A 40 1.09 11.85 5.05
CA ILE A 40 0.14 12.39 4.08
C ILE A 40 -1.00 11.39 3.94
N ILE A 41 -2.24 11.86 4.08
CA ILE A 41 -3.46 11.06 3.95
C ILE A 41 -4.20 11.54 2.70
N ASP A 42 -4.58 10.59 1.85
CA ASP A 42 -5.39 10.85 0.66
C ASP A 42 -6.49 9.79 0.57
N ASP A 43 -7.72 10.24 0.79
CA ASP A 43 -8.94 9.43 0.77
C ASP A 43 -9.73 9.57 -0.55
N SER A 44 -9.14 10.21 -1.55
CA SER A 44 -9.76 10.41 -2.87
C SER A 44 -9.74 9.14 -3.74
N GLY A 45 -10.44 9.19 -4.88
CA GLY A 45 -10.37 8.17 -5.92
C GLY A 45 -11.09 6.85 -5.62
N VAL A 46 -11.93 6.79 -4.58
CA VAL A 46 -12.78 5.63 -4.28
C VAL A 46 -13.72 5.31 -5.44
N GLU A 47 -14.38 6.32 -6.00
CA GLU A 47 -15.31 6.17 -7.12
C GLU A 47 -14.60 5.68 -8.39
N ASP A 48 -13.49 6.34 -8.75
CA ASP A 48 -12.68 5.96 -9.93
C ASP A 48 -12.11 4.54 -9.81
N TRP A 49 -11.60 4.19 -8.61
CA TRP A 49 -11.13 2.85 -8.34
C TRP A 49 -12.28 1.83 -8.47
N LEU A 50 -13.48 2.16 -7.99
CA LEU A 50 -14.64 1.30 -8.08
C LEU A 50 -15.08 1.10 -9.55
N ILE A 51 -15.06 2.15 -10.37
CA ILE A 51 -15.34 2.07 -11.81
C ILE A 51 -14.35 1.10 -12.49
N MET A 52 -13.06 1.22 -12.18
CA MET A 52 -12.02 0.33 -12.71
C MET A 52 -12.21 -1.13 -12.22
N ALA A 53 -12.54 -1.33 -10.95
CA ALA A 53 -12.53 -2.64 -10.32
C ALA A 53 -13.85 -3.43 -10.50
N SER A 54 -14.99 -2.77 -10.70
CA SER A 54 -16.31 -3.42 -10.77
C SER A 54 -16.46 -4.44 -11.91
N PRO A 55 -15.97 -4.17 -13.15
CA PRO A 55 -15.99 -5.16 -14.22
C PRO A 55 -15.19 -6.44 -13.92
N LEU A 56 -14.28 -6.37 -12.94
CA LEU A 56 -13.41 -7.45 -12.51
C LEU A 56 -13.79 -7.95 -11.10
N SER A 57 -15.03 -7.69 -10.65
CA SER A 57 -15.49 -8.04 -9.30
C SER A 57 -15.42 -9.54 -8.98
N GLN A 58 -15.56 -10.39 -10.01
CA GLN A 58 -15.50 -11.85 -9.89
C GLN A 58 -14.07 -12.43 -10.03
N GLU A 59 -13.07 -11.59 -10.33
CA GLU A 59 -11.69 -12.06 -10.41
C GLU A 59 -11.21 -12.53 -9.03
N PRO A 60 -10.51 -13.69 -8.97
CA PRO A 60 -9.97 -14.20 -7.73
C PRO A 60 -8.99 -13.21 -7.11
N GLU A 61 -8.73 -13.37 -5.81
CA GLU A 61 -7.62 -12.65 -5.18
C GLU A 61 -6.30 -13.00 -5.88
N GLN A 62 -5.40 -12.02 -5.99
CA GLN A 62 -4.18 -12.09 -6.82
C GLN A 62 -4.43 -12.17 -8.34
N GLY A 63 -5.68 -12.20 -8.80
CA GLY A 63 -6.04 -12.11 -10.21
C GLY A 63 -5.90 -10.70 -10.80
N ARG A 64 -6.49 -10.49 -11.99
CA ARG A 64 -6.29 -9.28 -12.80
C ARG A 64 -6.67 -7.99 -12.06
N ARG A 65 -7.74 -8.04 -11.26
CA ARG A 65 -8.18 -6.92 -10.41
C ARG A 65 -7.10 -6.48 -9.42
N CYS A 66 -6.40 -7.42 -8.79
CA CYS A 66 -5.36 -7.10 -7.83
C CYS A 66 -4.15 -6.43 -8.51
N GLN A 67 -3.78 -6.89 -9.71
CA GLN A 67 -2.71 -6.28 -10.51
C GLN A 67 -3.01 -4.81 -10.82
N LEU A 68 -4.23 -4.52 -11.31
CA LEU A 68 -4.66 -3.13 -11.56
C LEU A 68 -4.73 -2.30 -10.27
N CYS A 69 -5.15 -2.89 -9.16
CA CYS A 69 -5.18 -2.20 -7.87
C CYS A 69 -3.78 -1.83 -7.36
N TYR A 70 -2.77 -2.70 -7.56
CA TYR A 70 -1.38 -2.39 -7.23
C TYR A 70 -0.85 -1.24 -8.08
N GLU A 71 -1.04 -1.32 -9.40
CA GLU A 71 -0.62 -0.26 -10.33
C GLU A 71 -1.31 1.07 -10.00
N TRP A 72 -2.62 1.08 -9.75
CA TRP A 72 -3.37 2.28 -9.39
C TRP A 72 -2.78 2.99 -8.18
N ARG A 73 -2.51 2.24 -7.10
CA ARG A 73 -1.97 2.80 -5.86
C ARG A 73 -0.52 3.26 -6.01
N LEU A 74 0.28 2.50 -6.76
CA LEU A 74 1.67 2.89 -7.04
C LEU A 74 1.74 4.11 -7.97
N ARG A 75 0.83 4.23 -8.94
CA ARG A 75 0.70 5.40 -9.80
C ARG A 75 0.45 6.67 -8.99
N GLN A 76 -0.51 6.62 -8.07
CA GLN A 76 -0.79 7.77 -7.21
C GLN A 76 0.38 8.11 -6.26
N THR A 77 1.06 7.09 -5.74
CA THR A 77 2.28 7.28 -4.93
C THR A 77 3.39 7.94 -5.75
N ALA A 78 3.60 7.50 -6.99
CA ALA A 78 4.63 8.03 -7.89
C ALA A 78 4.32 9.46 -8.34
N THR A 79 3.06 9.76 -8.67
CA THR A 79 2.60 11.11 -9.01
C THR A 79 2.79 12.07 -7.83
N ARG A 80 2.40 11.65 -6.62
CA ARG A 80 2.63 12.41 -5.38
C ARG A 80 4.13 12.64 -5.14
N ALA A 81 4.94 11.60 -5.32
CA ALA A 81 6.39 11.68 -5.17
C ALA A 81 7.01 12.73 -6.11
N ASP A 82 6.60 12.75 -7.38
CA ASP A 82 7.09 13.71 -8.39
C ASP A 82 6.64 15.15 -8.09
N GLN A 83 5.38 15.33 -7.69
CA GLN A 83 4.81 16.63 -7.34
C GLN A 83 5.50 17.29 -6.13
N GLU A 84 5.89 16.47 -5.14
CA GLU A 84 6.52 16.94 -3.90
C GLU A 84 8.06 16.83 -3.93
N GLY A 85 8.65 16.38 -5.05
CA GLY A 85 10.10 16.36 -5.26
C GLY A 85 10.84 15.22 -4.55
N TYR A 86 10.16 14.14 -4.18
CA TYR A 86 10.82 12.95 -3.63
C TYR A 86 11.62 12.21 -4.71
N ALA A 87 12.87 11.87 -4.38
CA ALA A 87 13.75 11.14 -5.30
C ALA A 87 13.35 9.65 -5.47
N TYR A 88 12.65 9.10 -4.48
CA TYR A 88 12.29 7.69 -4.41
C TYR A 88 10.87 7.49 -3.91
N PHE A 89 10.23 6.40 -4.35
CA PHE A 89 9.00 5.90 -3.75
C PHE A 89 9.06 4.38 -3.58
N ALA A 90 8.32 3.87 -2.60
CA ALA A 90 8.29 2.45 -2.25
C ALA A 90 6.88 2.06 -1.77
N THR A 91 6.67 0.77 -1.50
CA THR A 91 5.41 0.29 -0.94
C THR A 91 5.63 -0.78 0.13
N SER A 92 4.81 -0.72 1.19
CA SER A 92 4.77 -1.75 2.23
C SER A 92 4.06 -3.03 1.76
N LEU A 93 3.41 -3.04 0.59
CA LEU A 93 2.66 -4.18 0.08
C LEU A 93 3.51 -5.45 -0.05
N THR A 94 4.82 -5.31 -0.26
CA THR A 94 5.75 -6.43 -0.43
C THR A 94 6.06 -7.18 0.86
N VAL A 95 5.59 -6.72 2.04
CA VAL A 95 5.73 -7.44 3.32
C VAL A 95 4.75 -8.61 3.46
N SER A 96 3.60 -8.54 2.76
CA SER A 96 2.50 -9.50 2.94
C SER A 96 2.77 -10.78 2.15
N PRO A 97 2.77 -11.98 2.76
CA PRO A 97 2.92 -13.25 2.03
C PRO A 97 1.71 -13.57 1.14
N TYR A 98 0.58 -12.89 1.36
CA TYR A 98 -0.65 -13.07 0.60
C TYR A 98 -0.74 -12.18 -0.65
N LYS A 99 0.30 -11.42 -0.97
CA LYS A 99 0.33 -10.53 -2.14
C LYS A 99 1.32 -11.02 -3.16
N ASP A 100 0.96 -10.87 -4.43
CA ASP A 100 1.86 -11.11 -5.55
C ASP A 100 2.93 -10.02 -5.59
N ARG A 101 4.07 -10.32 -4.97
CA ARG A 101 5.22 -9.42 -4.87
C ARG A 101 5.82 -9.11 -6.24
N GLU A 102 5.82 -10.09 -7.14
CA GLU A 102 6.37 -9.91 -8.48
C GLU A 102 5.52 -8.90 -9.25
N ALA A 103 4.20 -9.07 -9.25
CA ALA A 103 3.28 -8.12 -9.85
C ALA A 103 3.39 -6.71 -9.23
N ILE A 104 3.56 -6.61 -7.91
CA ILE A 104 3.77 -5.31 -7.23
C ILE A 104 5.05 -4.62 -7.73
N ASN A 105 6.16 -5.34 -7.79
CA ASN A 105 7.44 -4.76 -8.22
C ASN A 105 7.43 -4.41 -9.72
N GLN A 106 6.81 -5.24 -10.56
CA GLN A 106 6.61 -4.94 -11.98
C GLN A 106 5.77 -3.67 -12.17
N ALA A 107 4.67 -3.52 -11.42
CA ALA A 107 3.84 -2.33 -11.45
C ALA A 107 4.61 -1.07 -11.00
N GLY A 108 5.42 -1.17 -9.94
CA GLY A 108 6.24 -0.06 -9.47
C GLY A 108 7.27 0.40 -10.49
N GLN A 109 7.97 -0.56 -11.12
CA GLN A 109 8.91 -0.27 -12.21
C GLN A 109 8.23 0.32 -13.44
N LEU A 110 7.03 -0.17 -13.80
CA LEU A 110 6.26 0.35 -14.92
C LEU A 110 5.87 1.81 -14.69
N VAL A 111 5.31 2.11 -13.51
CA VAL A 111 4.87 3.45 -13.14
C VAL A 111 6.04 4.43 -13.06
N ALA A 112 7.20 4.00 -12.55
CA ALA A 112 8.39 4.84 -12.45
C ALA A 112 8.88 5.38 -13.81
N LYS A 113 8.56 4.72 -14.93
CA LYS A 113 8.91 5.20 -16.28
C LYS A 113 8.21 6.52 -16.65
N ALA A 114 7.13 6.88 -15.94
CA ALA A 114 6.32 8.06 -16.24
C ALA A 114 6.60 9.24 -15.31
N VAL A 115 7.52 9.11 -14.34
CA VAL A 115 7.85 10.14 -13.34
C VAL A 115 9.36 10.25 -13.14
N LYS A 116 9.83 11.28 -12.42
CA LYS A 116 11.27 11.39 -12.09
C LYS A 116 11.67 10.58 -10.86
N ALA A 117 10.72 10.32 -9.95
CA ALA A 117 10.96 9.54 -8.75
C ALA A 117 11.27 8.07 -9.10
N ASN A 118 12.31 7.51 -8.48
CA ASN A 118 12.71 6.13 -8.71
C ASN A 118 11.90 5.17 -7.82
N TYR A 119 11.49 4.03 -8.39
CA TYR A 119 10.88 2.97 -7.59
C TYR A 119 11.95 2.17 -6.85
N VAL A 120 11.80 2.05 -5.53
CA VAL A 120 12.64 1.17 -4.71
C VAL A 120 12.07 -0.24 -4.79
N LEU A 121 12.81 -1.14 -5.43
CA LEU A 121 12.47 -2.56 -5.44
C LEU A 121 12.57 -3.10 -4.01
N THR A 122 11.45 -3.59 -3.48
CA THR A 122 11.38 -4.04 -2.08
C THR A 122 11.06 -5.52 -2.03
N ASN A 123 11.76 -6.23 -1.14
CA ASN A 123 11.37 -7.54 -0.66
C ASN A 123 11.33 -7.55 0.87
N PHE A 124 10.30 -6.91 1.44
CA PHE A 124 10.16 -6.87 2.90
C PHE A 124 9.78 -8.23 3.52
N GLN A 125 9.69 -9.32 2.75
CA GLN A 125 9.59 -10.69 3.29
C GLN A 125 10.96 -11.30 3.60
N GLU A 126 12.02 -10.86 2.92
CA GLU A 126 13.38 -11.32 3.20
C GLU A 126 13.78 -11.07 4.66
N ASN A 127 14.74 -11.84 5.15
CA ASN A 127 15.29 -11.70 6.51
C ASN A 127 14.21 -11.73 7.61
N ASN A 128 13.17 -12.57 7.43
CA ASN A 128 12.04 -12.71 8.36
C ASN A 128 11.18 -11.44 8.51
N GLY A 129 11.15 -10.54 7.52
CA GLY A 129 10.45 -9.26 7.67
C GLY A 129 8.94 -9.39 7.93
N TYR A 130 8.27 -10.44 7.43
CA TYR A 130 6.88 -10.72 7.81
C TYR A 130 6.73 -11.06 9.30
N ARG A 131 7.61 -11.91 9.83
CA ARG A 131 7.63 -12.26 11.26
C ARG A 131 7.94 -11.03 12.12
N HIS A 132 8.92 -10.24 11.71
CA HIS A 132 9.26 -8.99 12.38
C HIS A 132 8.07 -8.03 12.41
N SER A 133 7.28 -7.96 11.32
CA SER A 133 6.05 -7.16 11.29
C SER A 133 5.03 -7.61 12.35
N ILE A 134 4.94 -8.91 12.64
CA ILE A 134 4.04 -9.47 13.67
C ILE A 134 4.54 -9.08 15.05
N GLU A 135 5.84 -9.21 15.30
CA GLU A 135 6.47 -8.85 16.57
C GLU A 135 6.28 -7.36 16.87
N LEU A 136 6.57 -6.47 15.90
CA LEU A 136 6.32 -5.03 16.04
C LEU A 136 4.83 -4.71 16.23
N SER A 137 3.94 -5.40 15.51
CA SER A 137 2.50 -5.20 15.68
C SER A 137 2.04 -5.54 17.10
N ARG A 138 2.59 -6.60 17.71
CA ARG A 138 2.30 -6.96 19.10
C ARG A 138 2.90 -5.95 20.07
N GLN A 139 4.17 -5.59 19.87
CA GLN A 139 4.89 -4.62 20.70
C GLN A 139 4.16 -3.28 20.77
N TYR A 140 3.68 -2.78 19.62
CA TYR A 140 2.98 -1.50 19.54
C TYR A 140 1.46 -1.62 19.64
N GLY A 141 0.90 -2.82 19.88
CA GLY A 141 -0.55 -3.03 19.94
C GLY A 141 -1.28 -2.51 18.69
N LEU A 142 -0.76 -2.83 17.50
CA LEU A 142 -1.32 -2.42 16.22
C LEU A 142 -2.44 -3.37 15.78
N TYR A 143 -3.50 -2.81 15.23
CA TYR A 143 -4.48 -3.59 14.50
C TYR A 143 -3.81 -4.30 13.30
N ARG A 144 -4.13 -5.58 13.11
CA ARG A 144 -3.70 -6.38 11.96
C ARG A 144 -4.92 -6.78 11.14
N GLN A 145 -4.91 -6.35 9.89
CA GLN A 145 -5.96 -6.69 8.94
C GLN A 145 -6.06 -8.21 8.73
N LYS A 146 -7.29 -8.70 8.56
CA LYS A 146 -7.58 -10.13 8.32
C LYS A 146 -7.81 -10.46 6.84
N TYR A 147 -7.88 -9.46 5.99
CA TYR A 147 -8.16 -9.57 4.55
C TYR A 147 -7.58 -8.38 3.79
N CYS A 148 -7.61 -8.43 2.46
CA CYS A 148 -7.04 -7.39 1.60
C CYS A 148 -7.59 -5.98 1.87
N GLY A 149 -8.85 -5.87 2.33
CA GLY A 149 -9.58 -4.62 2.46
C GLY A 149 -10.45 -4.33 1.24
N CYS A 150 -10.23 -5.00 0.11
CA CYS A 150 -10.99 -4.80 -1.12
C CYS A 150 -12.49 -5.12 -0.92
N LYS A 151 -13.39 -4.26 -1.41
CA LYS A 151 -14.84 -4.47 -1.36
C LYS A 151 -15.29 -5.82 -1.90
N PHE A 152 -14.65 -6.31 -2.97
CA PHE A 152 -14.95 -7.63 -3.54
C PHE A 152 -13.92 -8.72 -3.13
N SER A 153 -13.19 -8.51 -2.03
CA SER A 153 -12.51 -9.60 -1.32
C SER A 153 -13.33 -10.13 -0.14
N LEU A 154 -14.43 -9.45 0.20
CA LEU A 154 -15.42 -9.94 1.14
C LEU A 154 -16.31 -10.95 0.41
N SER A 155 -16.12 -12.24 0.70
CA SER A 155 -17.12 -13.25 0.36
C SER A 155 -18.36 -12.97 1.20
N TYR A 156 -19.48 -12.64 0.55
CA TYR A 156 -20.81 -12.71 1.17
C TYR A 156 -21.39 -14.11 0.95
#